data_AF-A0A957NKK7-F1
#
_entry.id   AF-A0A957NKK7-F1
#
_cell.length_a   1.000
_cell.length_b   1.000
_cell.length_c   1.000
_cell.angle_alpha   90.00
_cell.angle_beta   90.00
_cell.angle_gamma   90.00
#
_symmetry.space_group_name_H-M   'P 1'
#
loop_
_entity.id
_entity.type
_entity.pdbx_description
1 polymer ?
#
loop_
_entity_poly.entity_id
_entity_poly.type
_entity_poly.pdbx_seq_one_letter_code
_entity_poly.pdbx_strand_id
1 'polypeptide(L)'
;GPLAARFIEGQHGDNVYAPLDALADMAGMVVLAGVSLDKMTLIHLAEKQAGRNLFRRFANDANGNLAAVEVGGCSDGFEKLADPLLTLRRTAHVGPSLWQIFRAREALVTAAAAIQADPWITHCGRADCDRCNDAVKGGPVGI
;
A
#
# COMPACT_ATOMS: atom_id res chain seq x y z
N GLY A 1 -18.98 4.81 9.39
CA GLY A 1 -19.87 3.73 9.89
C GLY A 1 -19.52 3.39 11.33
N PRO A 2 -20.21 2.43 11.97
CA PRO A 2 -20.05 2.13 13.40
C PRO A 2 -18.64 1.67 13.81
N LEU A 3 -17.84 1.19 12.85
CA LEU A 3 -16.46 0.71 13.09
C LEU A 3 -15.39 1.78 12.81
N ALA A 4 -15.77 3.03 12.49
CA ALA A 4 -14.82 4.04 12.02
C ALA A 4 -13.70 4.33 13.03
N ALA A 5 -14.05 4.55 14.31
CA ALA A 5 -13.07 4.82 15.37
C ALA A 5 -12.03 3.70 15.47
N ARG A 6 -12.49 2.44 15.45
CA ARG A 6 -11.63 1.26 15.53
C ARG A 6 -10.66 1.14 14.34
N PHE A 7 -11.04 1.59 13.14
CA PHE A 7 -10.11 1.57 12.01
C PHE A 7 -9.02 2.63 12.13
N ILE A 8 -9.31 3.81 12.69
CA ILE A 8 -8.35 4.92 12.69
C ILE A 8 -7.53 5.04 13.98
N GLU A 9 -7.95 4.39 15.07
CA GLU A 9 -7.34 4.56 16.40
C GLU A 9 -5.84 4.22 16.44
N GLY A 10 -5.39 3.26 15.63
CA GLY A 10 -3.99 2.85 15.57
C GLY A 10 -3.11 3.74 14.69
N GLN A 11 -3.68 4.71 13.97
CA GLN A 11 -2.91 5.53 13.03
C GLN A 11 -2.07 6.57 13.77
N HIS A 12 -0.76 6.56 13.53
CA HIS A 12 0.17 7.56 14.01
C HIS A 12 1.30 7.78 12.99
N GLY A 13 2.17 8.77 13.23
CA GLY A 13 3.18 9.21 12.25
C GLY A 13 4.09 8.09 11.76
N ASP A 14 4.49 7.15 12.60
CA ASP A 14 5.31 5.98 12.29
C ASP A 14 4.50 4.68 12.08
N ASN A 15 3.17 4.78 11.96
CA ASN A 15 2.30 3.68 11.56
C ASN A 15 1.11 4.18 10.75
N VAL A 16 1.40 4.85 9.64
CA VAL A 16 0.37 5.53 8.82
C VAL A 16 -0.64 4.56 8.20
N TYR A 17 -0.29 3.28 8.07
CA TYR A 17 -1.11 2.23 7.48
C TYR A 17 -1.83 1.35 8.49
N ALA A 18 -1.80 1.67 9.79
CA ALA A 18 -2.59 0.96 10.81
C ALA A 18 -4.07 0.76 10.42
N PRO A 19 -4.75 1.71 9.75
CA PRO A 19 -6.12 1.49 9.30
C PRO A 19 -6.27 0.37 8.26
N LEU A 20 -5.24 0.15 7.43
CA LEU A 20 -5.22 -0.90 6.42
C LEU A 20 -4.88 -2.25 7.03
N ASP A 21 -4.02 -2.29 8.06
CA ASP A 21 -3.82 -3.49 8.88
C ASP A 21 -5.13 -3.89 9.57
N ALA A 22 -5.81 -2.94 10.22
CA ALA A 22 -7.11 -3.18 10.85
C ALA A 22 -8.17 -3.64 9.82
N LEU A 23 -8.17 -3.08 8.61
CA LEU A 23 -9.03 -3.53 7.50
C LEU A 23 -8.76 -4.99 7.13
N ALA A 24 -7.50 -5.40 6.99
CA ALA A 24 -7.13 -6.78 6.75
C ALA A 24 -7.53 -7.70 7.91
N ASP A 25 -7.34 -7.24 9.15
CA ASP A 25 -7.67 -7.99 10.35
C ASP A 25 -9.15 -8.27 10.53
N MET A 26 -9.98 -7.31 10.14
CA MET A 26 -11.43 -7.40 10.24
C MET A 26 -12.10 -8.01 9.00
N ALA A 27 -11.33 -8.73 8.17
CA ALA A 27 -11.81 -9.35 6.93
C ALA A 27 -12.50 -8.35 5.98
N GLY A 28 -12.00 -7.11 5.95
CA GLY A 28 -12.50 -6.04 5.09
C GLY A 28 -12.18 -6.26 3.61
N MET A 29 -12.68 -5.35 2.78
CA MET A 29 -12.48 -5.35 1.34
C MET A 29 -11.83 -4.06 0.87
N VAL A 30 -10.99 -4.16 -0.15
CA VAL A 30 -10.51 -3.02 -0.94
C VAL A 30 -11.27 -2.99 -2.25
N VAL A 31 -11.78 -1.82 -2.60
CA VAL A 31 -12.51 -1.57 -3.85
C VAL A 31 -11.75 -0.50 -4.63
N LEU A 32 -11.29 -0.87 -5.82
CA LEU A 32 -10.72 0.05 -6.80
C LEU A 32 -11.84 0.45 -7.77
N ALA A 33 -12.45 1.60 -7.51
CA ALA A 33 -13.57 2.10 -8.30
C ALA A 33 -13.07 2.90 -9.51
N GLY A 34 -12.96 2.26 -10.68
CA GLY A 34 -12.51 2.92 -11.92
C GLY A 34 -11.03 3.31 -11.92
N VAL A 35 -10.23 2.72 -11.04
CA VAL A 35 -8.79 2.93 -10.92
C VAL A 35 -8.05 1.59 -10.90
N SER A 36 -6.74 1.64 -11.15
CA SER A 36 -5.89 0.46 -11.22
C SER A 36 -5.14 0.23 -9.90
N LEU A 37 -4.33 -0.83 -9.84
CA LEU A 37 -3.53 -1.22 -8.68
C LEU A 37 -2.53 -0.13 -8.25
N ASP A 38 -2.09 0.74 -9.17
CA ASP A 38 -1.28 1.92 -8.87
C ASP A 38 -1.93 2.91 -7.88
N LYS A 39 -3.24 2.77 -7.63
CA LYS A 39 -3.99 3.51 -6.60
C LYS A 39 -4.34 2.67 -5.37
N MET A 40 -3.94 1.41 -5.31
CA MET A 40 -4.19 0.54 -4.16
C MET A 40 -3.17 0.80 -3.04
N THR A 41 -3.48 1.72 -2.12
CA THR A 41 -2.61 2.07 -0.98
C THR A 41 -2.21 0.87 -0.10
N LEU A 42 -3.05 -0.18 -0.04
CA LEU A 42 -2.76 -1.44 0.65
C LEU A 42 -1.42 -2.07 0.21
N ILE A 43 -0.98 -1.84 -1.04
CA ILE A 43 0.27 -2.38 -1.54
C ILE A 43 1.49 -1.74 -0.85
N HIS A 44 1.42 -0.49 -0.40
CA HIS A 44 2.51 0.09 0.41
C HIS A 44 2.60 -0.56 1.80
N LEU A 45 1.48 -1.00 2.36
CA LEU A 45 1.51 -1.84 3.56
C LEU A 45 2.13 -3.21 3.26
N ALA A 46 1.85 -3.78 2.08
CA ALA A 46 2.50 -5.02 1.63
C ALA A 46 4.01 -4.86 1.48
N GLU A 47 4.48 -3.71 0.96
CA GLU A 47 5.91 -3.36 0.92
C GLU A 47 6.54 -3.37 2.33
N LYS A 48 5.86 -2.77 3.33
CA LYS A 48 6.31 -2.79 4.73
C LYS A 48 6.35 -4.22 5.29
N GLN A 49 5.31 -5.03 5.04
CA GLN A 49 5.25 -6.42 5.50
C GLN A 49 6.28 -7.33 4.81
N ALA A 50 6.68 -7.00 3.58
CA ALA A 50 7.78 -7.67 2.88
C ALA A 50 9.17 -7.27 3.42
N GLY A 51 9.24 -6.42 4.44
CA GLY A 51 10.47 -6.02 5.13
C GLY A 51 11.08 -4.69 4.69
N ARG A 52 10.35 -3.87 3.91
CA ARG A 52 10.84 -2.53 3.53
C ARG A 52 10.58 -1.52 4.64
N ASN A 53 11.55 -0.63 4.83
CA ASN A 53 11.33 0.63 5.54
C ASN A 53 10.58 1.60 4.65
N LEU A 54 9.50 2.18 5.18
CA LEU A 54 8.78 3.24 4.48
C LEU A 54 9.60 4.53 4.41
N PHE A 55 9.31 5.35 3.40
CA PHE A 55 9.91 6.67 3.27
C PHE A 55 9.44 7.58 4.41
N ARG A 56 10.21 8.63 4.69
CA ARG A 56 9.86 9.63 5.71
C ARG A 56 9.63 11.00 5.07
N ARG A 57 8.64 11.72 5.58
CA ARG A 57 8.39 13.15 5.28
C ARG A 57 8.08 13.90 6.57
N PHE A 58 8.04 15.22 6.53
CA PHE A 58 7.65 16.03 7.68
C PHE A 58 6.21 16.52 7.55
N ALA A 59 5.46 16.45 8.64
CA ALA A 59 4.11 16.98 8.78
C ALA A 59 3.94 17.54 10.19
N ASN A 60 2.91 18.36 10.40
CA ASN A 60 2.58 18.83 11.74
C ASN A 60 1.83 17.74 12.51
N ASP A 61 2.21 17.51 13.77
CA ASP A 61 1.47 16.66 14.70
C ASP A 61 0.17 17.33 15.18
N ALA A 62 -0.57 16.64 16.05
CA ALA A 62 -1.82 17.16 16.60
C ALA A 62 -1.66 18.46 17.43
N ASN A 63 -0.43 18.77 17.86
CA ASN A 63 -0.08 19.98 18.60
C ASN A 63 0.53 21.08 17.71
N GLY A 64 0.66 20.82 16.40
CA GLY A 64 1.28 21.74 15.44
C GLY A 64 2.80 21.67 15.36
N ASN A 65 3.45 20.71 16.02
CA ASN A 65 4.90 20.54 15.96
C ASN A 65 5.31 19.75 14.72
N LEU A 66 6.47 20.09 14.14
CA LEU A 66 7.04 19.35 13.04
C LEU A 66 7.45 17.93 13.48
N ALA A 67 6.91 16.90 12.83
CA ALA A 67 7.19 15.50 13.10
C ALA A 67 7.51 14.74 11.81
N ALA A 68 8.43 13.76 11.90
CA ALA A 68 8.71 12.84 10.80
C ALA A 68 7.64 11.73 10.75
N VAL A 69 7.05 11.52 9.57
CA VAL A 69 5.98 10.56 9.33
C VAL A 69 6.35 9.60 8.20
N GLU A 70 5.94 8.34 8.33
CA GLU A 70 6.02 7.33 7.27
C GLU A 70 5.13 7.72 6.09
N VAL A 71 5.60 7.42 4.89
CA VAL A 71 4.82 7.55 3.65
C VAL A 71 5.19 6.45 2.67
N GLY A 72 4.24 6.13 1.78
CA GLY A 72 4.48 5.28 0.63
C GLY A 72 5.45 5.92 -0.38
N GLY A 73 6.11 5.06 -1.16
CA GLY A 73 7.02 5.46 -2.22
C GLY A 73 6.31 5.83 -3.52
N CYS A 74 6.89 5.43 -4.64
CA CYS A 74 6.23 5.46 -5.96
C CYS A 74 5.32 4.24 -6.10
N SER A 75 4.12 4.41 -6.67
CA SER A 75 3.14 3.34 -6.89
C SER A 75 2.96 2.97 -8.37
N ASP A 76 3.63 3.66 -9.29
CA ASP A 76 3.46 3.48 -10.74
C ASP A 76 3.78 2.04 -11.22
N GLY A 77 4.57 1.29 -10.44
CA GLY A 77 4.93 -0.10 -10.74
C GLY A 77 3.90 -1.14 -10.28
N PHE A 78 2.85 -0.76 -9.55
CA PHE A 78 1.97 -1.73 -8.87
C PHE A 78 1.11 -2.57 -9.83
N GLU A 79 0.92 -2.17 -11.08
CA GLU A 79 0.24 -3.00 -12.08
C GLU A 79 0.92 -4.35 -12.33
N LYS A 80 2.21 -4.47 -12.06
CA LYS A 80 2.94 -5.73 -12.16
C LYS A 80 2.47 -6.78 -11.14
N LEU A 81 1.71 -6.38 -10.12
CA LEU A 81 1.05 -7.29 -9.19
C LEU A 81 -0.28 -7.84 -9.72
N ALA A 82 -0.73 -7.44 -10.92
CA ALA A 82 -1.98 -7.94 -11.50
C ALA A 82 -1.99 -9.47 -11.63
N ASP A 83 -0.88 -10.09 -12.03
CA ASP A 83 -0.76 -11.54 -12.16
C ASP A 83 -0.77 -12.25 -10.80
N PRO A 84 0.07 -11.89 -9.81
CA PRO A 84 -0.03 -12.43 -8.45
C PRO A 84 -1.42 -12.31 -7.81
N LEU A 85 -2.14 -11.22 -8.09
CA LEU A 85 -3.45 -10.95 -7.51
C LEU A 85 -4.64 -11.44 -8.35
N LEU A 86 -4.38 -12.03 -9.52
CA LEU A 86 -5.41 -12.33 -10.52
C LEU A 86 -6.53 -13.20 -9.97
N THR A 87 -6.18 -14.26 -9.22
CA THR A 87 -7.14 -15.23 -8.69
C THR A 87 -7.98 -14.68 -7.53
N LEU A 88 -7.51 -13.61 -6.88
CA LEU A 88 -8.21 -12.95 -5.77
C LEU A 88 -9.17 -11.86 -6.28
N ARG A 89 -8.96 -11.39 -7.51
CA ARG A 89 -9.71 -10.28 -8.08
C ARG A 89 -11.13 -10.68 -8.41
N ARG A 90 -12.09 -9.94 -7.87
CA ARG A 90 -13.48 -9.89 -8.36
C ARG A 90 -13.70 -8.60 -9.11
N THR A 91 -14.57 -8.62 -10.12
CA THR A 91 -14.92 -7.43 -10.88
C THR A 91 -16.43 -7.21 -10.90
N ALA A 92 -16.83 -5.94 -10.99
CA ALA A 92 -18.21 -5.54 -11.17
C ALA A 92 -18.26 -4.26 -12.01
N HIS A 93 -19.30 -4.09 -12.82
CA HIS A 93 -19.57 -2.80 -13.46
C HIS A 93 -20.57 -2.03 -12.61
N VAL A 94 -20.23 -0.78 -12.28
CA VAL A 94 -21.12 0.17 -11.59
C VAL A 94 -21.28 1.39 -12.49
N GLY A 95 -22.41 1.47 -13.19
CA GLY A 95 -22.57 2.39 -14.31
C GLY A 95 -21.48 2.12 -15.38
N PRO A 96 -20.77 3.16 -15.87
CA PRO A 96 -19.66 2.97 -16.81
C PRO A 96 -18.33 2.57 -16.14
N SER A 97 -18.29 2.46 -14.80
CA SER A 97 -17.05 2.22 -14.07
C SER A 97 -16.82 0.73 -13.83
N LEU A 98 -15.64 0.22 -14.24
CA LEU A 98 -15.17 -1.10 -13.85
C LEU A 98 -14.56 -1.02 -12.45
N TRP A 99 -15.12 -1.79 -11.52
CA TRP A 99 -14.64 -1.91 -10.16
C TRP A 99 -13.87 -3.23 -10.02
N GLN A 100 -12.72 -3.16 -9.34
CA GLN A 100 -11.96 -4.33 -8.91
C GLN A 100 -12.07 -4.46 -7.39
N ILE A 101 -12.39 -5.64 -6.90
CA ILE A 101 -12.69 -5.90 -5.49
C ILE A 101 -11.80 -7.03 -5.00
N PHE A 102 -11.15 -6.80 -3.87
CA PHE A 102 -10.24 -7.73 -3.21
C PHE A 102 -10.58 -7.85 -1.74
N ARG A 103 -10.45 -9.04 -1.17
CA ARG A 103 -10.40 -9.19 0.28
C ARG A 103 -9.05 -8.68 0.77
N ALA A 104 -9.08 -7.75 1.72
CA ALA A 104 -7.90 -6.97 2.12
C ALA A 104 -6.76 -7.88 2.61
N ARG A 105 -7.06 -8.85 3.49
CA ARG A 105 -6.06 -9.78 4.01
C ARG A 105 -5.38 -10.61 2.92
N GLU A 106 -6.16 -11.18 2.03
CA GLU A 106 -5.66 -12.08 0.99
C GLU A 106 -4.79 -11.30 0.00
N ALA A 107 -5.23 -10.11 -0.43
CA ALA A 107 -4.43 -9.26 -1.30
C ALA A 107 -3.13 -8.77 -0.63
N LEU A 108 -3.20 -8.39 0.64
CA LEU A 108 -2.04 -7.93 1.42
C LEU A 108 -0.97 -9.01 1.52
N VAL A 109 -1.36 -10.22 1.96
CA VAL A 109 -0.44 -11.35 2.13
C VAL A 109 0.15 -11.78 0.78
N THR A 110 -0.67 -11.89 -0.26
CA THR A 110 -0.18 -12.28 -1.59
C THR A 110 0.75 -11.23 -2.18
N ALA A 111 0.43 -9.94 -2.06
CA ALA A 111 1.32 -8.88 -2.53
C ALA A 111 2.64 -8.85 -1.75
N ALA A 112 2.60 -8.99 -0.42
CA ALA A 112 3.80 -9.02 0.40
C ALA A 112 4.71 -10.20 0.04
N ALA A 113 4.13 -11.40 -0.14
CA ALA A 113 4.87 -12.58 -0.58
C ALA A 113 5.50 -12.39 -1.96
N ALA A 114 4.77 -11.78 -2.91
CA ALA A 114 5.29 -11.49 -4.24
C ALA A 114 6.46 -10.47 -4.19
N ILE A 115 6.34 -9.42 -3.36
CA ILE A 115 7.39 -8.41 -3.17
C ILE A 115 8.62 -9.01 -2.49
N GLN A 116 8.43 -9.93 -1.54
CA GLN A 116 9.53 -10.63 -0.87
C GLN A 116 10.27 -11.57 -1.82
N ALA A 117 9.55 -12.25 -2.72
CA ALA A 117 10.14 -13.14 -3.72
C ALA A 117 10.86 -12.37 -4.84
N ASP A 118 10.31 -11.25 -5.27
CA ASP A 118 10.92 -10.34 -6.25
C ASP A 118 10.77 -8.88 -5.81
N PRO A 119 11.83 -8.29 -5.21
CA PRO A 119 11.81 -6.88 -4.83
C PRO A 119 11.56 -5.94 -6.02
N TRP A 120 11.86 -6.32 -7.25
CA TRP A 120 11.65 -5.47 -8.43
C TRP A 120 10.19 -5.43 -8.90
N ILE A 121 9.32 -6.27 -8.35
CA ILE A 121 7.94 -6.39 -8.82
C ILE A 121 7.14 -5.09 -8.65
N THR A 122 7.47 -4.23 -7.68
CA THR A 122 6.82 -2.91 -7.53
C THR A 122 7.63 -1.74 -8.11
N HIS A 123 8.78 -1.99 -8.73
CA HIS A 123 9.60 -0.95 -9.36
C HIS A 123 8.88 -0.39 -10.59
N CYS A 124 8.82 0.95 -10.76
CA CYS A 124 8.11 1.57 -11.89
C CYS A 124 8.77 1.39 -13.27
N GLY A 125 10.01 0.88 -13.29
CA GLY A 125 10.79 0.62 -14.51
C GLY A 125 11.63 1.80 -15.00
N ARG A 126 11.43 3.00 -14.44
CA ARG A 126 12.25 4.17 -14.75
C ARG A 126 13.57 4.13 -13.98
N ALA A 127 14.69 4.22 -14.69
CA ALA A 127 16.03 4.16 -14.09
C ALA A 127 16.34 5.34 -13.16
N ASP A 128 15.69 6.49 -13.39
CA ASP A 128 15.84 7.73 -12.62
C ASP A 128 14.83 7.87 -11.46
N CYS A 129 14.12 6.80 -11.11
CA CYS A 129 13.19 6.82 -9.98
C CYS A 129 13.90 6.46 -8.68
N ASP A 130 14.50 7.45 -8.02
CA ASP A 130 15.25 7.26 -6.77
C ASP A 130 14.44 6.52 -5.69
N ARG A 131 13.15 6.84 -5.54
CA ARG A 131 12.28 6.12 -4.59
C ARG A 131 12.15 4.64 -4.91
N CYS A 132 12.01 4.26 -6.17
CA CYS A 132 11.94 2.85 -6.52
C CYS A 132 13.32 2.18 -6.37
N ASN A 133 14.40 2.85 -6.78
CA ASN A 133 15.78 2.37 -6.65
C ASN A 133 16.19 2.11 -5.18
N ASP A 134 15.66 2.91 -4.26
CA ASP A 134 15.83 2.75 -2.82
C ASP A 134 14.91 1.66 -2.26
N ALA A 135 13.62 1.68 -2.64
CA ALA A 135 12.65 0.69 -2.17
C ALA A 135 13.09 -0.76 -2.47
N VAL A 136 13.66 -1.03 -3.65
CA VAL A 136 14.18 -2.37 -4.00
C VAL A 136 15.36 -2.80 -3.13
N LYS A 137 16.07 -1.87 -2.49
CA LYS A 137 17.17 -2.11 -1.54
C LYS A 137 16.70 -2.21 -0.09
N GLY A 138 15.39 -2.13 0.15
CA GLY A 138 14.78 -2.24 1.49
C GLY A 138 14.24 -0.93 2.05
N GLY A 139 14.21 0.17 1.29
CA GLY A 139 13.71 1.47 1.73
C GLY A 139 14.70 2.60 1.47
N PRO A 140 14.47 3.81 1.99
CA PRO A 140 15.38 4.94 1.79
C PRO A 140 16.81 4.58 2.26
N VAL A 141 17.75 4.45 1.31
CA VAL A 141 19.16 4.10 1.57
C VAL A 141 20.02 5.33 1.31
N GLY A 142 20.25 6.08 2.37
CA GLY A 142 20.98 7.35 2.33
C GLY A 142 20.04 8.51 2.65
N ILE A 143 20.36 9.20 3.75
CA ILE A 143 19.92 10.57 4.02
C ILE A 143 21.13 11.45 3.72
#